data_AF-A0A1E2RWX6-F1
#
_entry.id   AF-A0A1E2RWX6-F1
#
_cell.length_a   1.000
_cell.length_b   1.000
_cell.length_c   1.000
_cell.angle_alpha   90.00
_cell.angle_beta   90.00
_cell.angle_gamma   90.00
#
_symmetry.space_group_name_H-M   'P 1'
#
loop_
_entity.id
_entity.type
_entity.pdbx_description
1 polymer ?
#
loop_
_entity_poly.entity_id
_entity_poly.type
_entity_poly.pdbx_seq_one_letter_code
_entity_poly.pdbx_strand_id
1 'polypeptide(L)'
;MDKFGEGISGLYIAHDAERVDPAGESVTVASDFQLRSPAHFQRLAIATAALGLPRRAITDWLADVIYGYDGRILWPNGSEHGLPDIEEVFGDDGSYRWLGYFVKFAEEPPRQRPQARVVERLRVIDLAFKIAHPERARLIAR
;
A
#
# COMPACT_ATOMS: atom_id res chain seq x y z
N MET A 1 -15.93 -55.19 -42.95
CA MET A 1 -15.56 -54.89 -41.56
C MET A 1 -15.18 -53.42 -41.54
N ASP A 2 -16.17 -52.54 -41.49
CA ASP A 2 -16.73 -51.92 -40.27
C ASP A 2 -15.99 -50.60 -39.96
N LYS A 3 -16.57 -49.49 -39.51
CA LYS A 3 -17.88 -48.81 -39.64
C LYS A 3 -17.77 -47.59 -38.69
N PHE A 4 -18.06 -46.36 -39.15
CA PHE A 4 -18.49 -45.16 -38.35
C PHE A 4 -17.47 -44.59 -37.32
N GLY A 5 -17.41 -43.32 -36.91
CA GLY A 5 -18.22 -42.09 -37.05
C GLY A 5 -17.41 -40.93 -36.42
N GLU A 6 -17.46 -39.72 -36.98
CA GLU A 6 -18.17 -38.52 -36.48
C GLU A 6 -17.64 -37.84 -35.19
N GLY A 7 -17.38 -36.52 -35.34
CA GLY A 7 -17.50 -35.49 -34.29
C GLY A 7 -16.32 -35.40 -33.29
N ILE A 8 -15.96 -34.27 -32.68
CA ILE A 8 -16.64 -32.99 -32.48
C ILE A 8 -15.57 -31.94 -32.10
N SER A 9 -15.83 -30.70 -32.51
CA SER A 9 -15.33 -29.44 -31.93
C SER A 9 -15.00 -29.50 -30.44
N GLY A 10 -13.80 -29.04 -30.07
CA GLY A 10 -13.38 -28.85 -28.68
C GLY A 10 -12.50 -27.61 -28.56
N LEU A 11 -13.16 -26.45 -28.53
CA LEU A 11 -12.72 -25.18 -27.97
C LEU A 11 -11.65 -25.39 -26.87
N TYR A 12 -10.43 -24.86 -27.05
CA TYR A 12 -9.48 -24.70 -25.96
C TYR A 12 -10.09 -23.69 -24.99
N ILE A 13 -10.92 -24.19 -24.07
CA ILE A 13 -11.39 -23.48 -22.90
C ILE A 13 -10.12 -22.98 -22.21
N ALA A 14 -9.99 -21.66 -22.09
CA ALA A 14 -9.02 -21.05 -21.20
C ALA A 14 -9.12 -21.82 -19.88
N HIS A 15 -8.00 -22.38 -19.42
CA HIS A 15 -7.88 -22.71 -18.02
C HIS A 15 -8.08 -21.39 -17.28
N ASP A 16 -9.32 -21.13 -16.88
CA ASP A 16 -9.61 -20.45 -15.63
C ASP A 16 -8.86 -21.26 -14.59
N ALA A 17 -7.59 -20.91 -14.42
CA ALA A 17 -6.96 -21.04 -13.13
C ALA A 17 -7.89 -20.25 -12.21
N GLU A 18 -8.76 -20.98 -11.51
CA GLU A 18 -9.24 -20.54 -10.21
C GLU A 18 -7.98 -20.13 -9.45
N ARG A 19 -7.69 -18.84 -9.52
CA ARG A 19 -6.66 -18.19 -8.74
C ARG A 19 -7.13 -18.45 -7.33
N VAL A 20 -6.50 -19.43 -6.68
CA VAL A 20 -6.69 -19.68 -5.27
C VAL A 20 -6.36 -18.35 -4.60
N ASP A 21 -7.39 -17.58 -4.27
CA ASP A 21 -7.23 -16.32 -3.59
C ASP A 21 -6.60 -16.67 -2.23
N PRO A 22 -5.37 -16.21 -1.91
CA PRO A 22 -4.88 -16.28 -0.55
C PRO A 22 -5.96 -15.67 0.35
N ALA A 23 -6.31 -16.36 1.42
CA ALA A 23 -7.54 -16.19 2.20
C ALA A 23 -7.76 -14.80 2.86
N GLY A 24 -6.94 -13.79 2.56
CA GLY A 24 -7.05 -12.42 3.04
C GLY A 24 -7.74 -11.48 2.05
N GLU A 25 -8.31 -10.40 2.59
CA GLU A 25 -8.84 -9.28 1.80
C GLU A 25 -7.75 -8.69 0.88
N SER A 26 -8.14 -7.98 -0.18
CA SER A 26 -7.18 -7.25 -1.01
C SER A 26 -7.16 -5.78 -0.65
N VAL A 27 -5.97 -5.19 -0.57
CA VAL A 27 -5.76 -3.76 -0.30
C VAL A 27 -5.01 -3.12 -1.44
N THR A 28 -5.55 -2.03 -1.96
CA THR A 28 -4.95 -1.26 -3.06
C THR A 28 -4.12 -0.10 -2.53
N VAL A 29 -2.85 -0.01 -2.93
CA VAL A 29 -1.99 1.13 -2.58
C VAL A 29 -2.50 2.44 -3.19
N ALA A 30 -2.23 3.57 -2.55
CA ALA A 30 -2.56 4.87 -3.14
C ALA A 30 -1.68 5.17 -4.37
N SER A 31 -2.29 5.81 -5.36
CA SER A 31 -1.59 6.29 -6.55
C SER A 31 -0.66 7.46 -6.22
N ASP A 32 0.39 7.66 -7.04
CA ASP A 32 1.26 8.83 -6.95
C ASP A 32 0.47 10.15 -6.96
N PHE A 33 -0.60 10.21 -7.75
CA PHE A 33 -1.45 11.40 -7.83
C PHE A 33 -2.11 11.72 -6.49
N GLN A 34 -2.68 10.71 -5.83
CA GLN A 34 -3.26 10.86 -4.49
C GLN A 34 -2.19 11.26 -3.47
N LEU A 35 -1.07 10.55 -3.43
CA LEU A 35 0.00 10.79 -2.47
C LEU A 35 0.70 12.15 -2.62
N ARG A 36 0.64 12.74 -3.82
CA ARG A 36 1.18 14.09 -4.11
C ARG A 36 0.15 15.21 -3.92
N SER A 37 -1.05 14.90 -3.45
CA SER A 37 -2.00 15.90 -2.98
C SER A 37 -1.53 16.49 -1.64
N PRO A 38 -1.45 17.82 -1.49
CA PRO A 38 -1.14 18.46 -0.20
C PRO A 38 -2.11 18.04 0.90
N ALA A 39 -3.39 17.86 0.57
CA ALA A 39 -4.42 17.48 1.54
C ALA A 39 -4.28 16.01 2.00
N HIS A 40 -3.95 15.09 1.08
CA HIS A 40 -3.69 13.67 1.43
C HIS A 40 -2.45 13.59 2.31
N PHE A 41 -1.37 14.28 1.90
CA PHE A 41 -0.13 14.33 2.65
C PHE A 41 -0.35 14.84 4.08
N GLN A 42 -1.08 15.95 4.25
CA GLN A 42 -1.33 16.52 5.56
C GLN A 42 -2.15 15.56 6.44
N ARG A 43 -3.22 14.96 5.91
CA ARG A 43 -4.04 14.02 6.69
C ARG A 43 -3.28 12.76 7.06
N LEU A 44 -2.40 12.28 6.19
CA LEU A 44 -1.50 11.18 6.50
C LEU A 44 -0.52 11.58 7.63
N ALA A 45 0.00 12.81 7.60
CA ALA A 45 0.84 13.33 8.68
C ALA A 45 0.07 13.44 10.01
N ILE A 46 -1.17 13.95 10.00
CA ILE A 46 -2.07 14.00 11.17
C ILE A 46 -2.29 12.60 11.74
N ALA A 47 -2.66 11.64 10.90
CA ALA A 47 -2.92 10.26 11.31
C ALA A 47 -1.66 9.61 11.91
N THR A 48 -0.50 9.86 11.30
CA THR A 48 0.79 9.34 11.78
C THR A 48 1.19 9.96 13.12
N ALA A 49 1.04 11.28 13.27
CA ALA A 49 1.30 11.97 14.53
C ALA A 49 0.38 11.47 15.65
N ALA A 50 -0.88 11.17 15.33
CA ALA A 50 -1.87 10.64 16.28
C ALA A 50 -1.57 9.21 16.78
N LEU A 51 -0.59 8.50 16.20
CA LEU A 51 -0.09 7.25 16.77
C LEU A 51 0.64 7.50 18.11
N GLY A 52 1.18 8.70 18.33
CA GLY A 52 1.92 9.04 19.56
C GLY A 52 3.23 8.27 19.71
N LEU A 53 3.72 7.64 18.63
CA LEU A 53 4.90 6.78 18.63
C LEU A 53 6.18 7.57 18.30
N PRO A 54 7.33 7.25 18.92
CA PRO A 54 8.62 7.74 18.47
C PRO A 54 8.96 7.18 17.07
N ARG A 55 9.88 7.84 16.35
CA ARG A 55 10.20 7.54 14.94
C ARG A 55 10.54 6.06 14.70
N ARG A 56 11.34 5.44 15.56
CA ARG A 56 11.71 4.02 15.47
C ARG A 56 10.51 3.09 15.71
N ALA A 57 9.65 3.41 16.68
CA ALA A 57 8.44 2.63 16.90
C ALA A 57 7.43 2.77 15.74
N ILE A 58 7.43 3.89 15.02
CA ILE A 58 6.66 4.02 13.78
C ILE A 58 7.18 3.05 12.73
N THR A 59 8.51 2.96 12.51
CA THR A 59 9.05 2.02 11.52
C THR A 59 8.83 0.57 11.90
N ASP A 60 8.99 0.23 13.18
CA ASP A 60 8.69 -1.12 13.69
C ASP A 60 7.21 -1.47 13.45
N TRP A 61 6.30 -0.55 13.77
CA TRP A 61 4.87 -0.71 13.51
C TRP A 61 4.55 -0.86 12.01
N LEU A 62 5.22 -0.10 11.13
CA LEU A 62 5.05 -0.24 9.68
C LEU A 62 5.47 -1.63 9.21
N ALA A 63 6.62 -2.12 9.69
CA ALA A 63 7.11 -3.46 9.33
C ALA A 63 6.17 -4.55 9.83
N ASP A 64 5.75 -4.50 11.10
CA ASP A 64 4.82 -5.46 11.70
C ASP A 64 3.49 -5.53 10.94
N VAL A 65 2.91 -4.38 10.60
CA VAL A 65 1.62 -4.30 9.91
C VAL A 65 1.72 -4.79 8.47
N ILE A 66 2.76 -4.38 7.74
CA ILE A 66 2.87 -4.65 6.30
C ILE A 66 3.36 -6.08 6.05
N TYR A 67 4.38 -6.53 6.78
CA TYR A 67 4.92 -7.89 6.61
C TYR A 67 4.04 -8.95 7.28
N GLY A 68 3.23 -8.58 8.27
CA GLY A 68 2.24 -9.46 8.90
C GLY A 68 0.90 -9.54 8.16
N TYR A 69 0.75 -8.89 7.00
CA TYR A 69 -0.51 -8.91 6.26
C TYR A 69 -0.62 -10.12 5.33
N ASP A 70 -1.55 -11.02 5.62
CA ASP A 70 -1.79 -12.25 4.86
C ASP A 70 -2.64 -12.04 3.59
N GLY A 71 -3.05 -10.80 3.30
CA GLY A 71 -3.86 -10.45 2.12
C GLY A 71 -3.04 -10.05 0.89
N ARG A 72 -3.75 -9.67 -0.17
CA ARG A 72 -3.10 -9.24 -1.43
C ARG A 72 -2.94 -7.74 -1.46
N ILE A 73 -1.74 -7.27 -1.79
CA ILE A 73 -1.47 -5.85 -1.96
C ILE A 73 -1.35 -5.56 -3.44
N LEU A 74 -2.20 -4.64 -3.94
CA LEU A 74 -2.37 -4.39 -5.36
C LEU A 74 -2.05 -2.94 -5.71
N TRP A 75 -1.53 -2.74 -6.91
CA TRP A 75 -1.56 -1.45 -7.59
C TRP A 75 -3.00 -1.09 -8.01
N PRO A 76 -3.31 0.19 -8.27
CA PRO A 76 -4.63 0.61 -8.75
C PRO A 76 -5.08 -0.05 -10.06
N ASN A 77 -4.15 -0.57 -10.86
CA ASN A 77 -4.44 -1.32 -12.09
C ASN A 77 -4.72 -2.82 -11.85
N GLY A 78 -4.74 -3.28 -10.59
CA GLY A 78 -5.00 -4.68 -10.21
C GLY A 78 -3.78 -5.60 -10.27
N SER A 79 -2.60 -5.11 -10.69
CA SER A 79 -1.36 -5.88 -10.63
C SER A 79 -0.82 -5.95 -9.19
N GLU A 80 -0.04 -6.99 -8.88
CA GLU A 80 0.54 -7.16 -7.54
C GLU A 80 1.59 -6.09 -7.25
N HIS A 81 1.53 -5.54 -6.04
CA HIS A 81 2.49 -4.58 -5.53
C HIS A 81 3.49 -5.31 -4.64
N GLY A 82 4.75 -5.40 -5.08
CA GLY A 82 5.83 -5.95 -4.26
C GLY A 82 6.08 -5.11 -3.01
N LEU A 83 6.39 -5.75 -1.89
CA LEU A 83 6.69 -5.04 -0.64
C LEU A 83 8.11 -4.48 -0.69
N PRO A 84 8.31 -3.18 -0.40
CA PRO A 84 9.65 -2.62 -0.28
C PRO A 84 10.28 -3.04 1.06
N ASP A 85 11.60 -2.87 1.16
CA ASP A 85 12.30 -2.85 2.44
C ASP A 85 11.96 -1.56 3.19
N ILE A 86 11.31 -1.66 4.36
CA ILE A 86 10.89 -0.49 5.12
C ILE A 86 12.10 0.33 5.61
N GLU A 87 13.20 -0.31 5.99
CA GLU A 87 14.40 0.39 6.45
C GLU A 87 15.02 1.20 5.31
N GLU A 88 15.14 0.59 4.12
CA GLU A 88 15.65 1.25 2.91
C GLU A 88 14.79 2.47 2.55
N VAL A 89 13.46 2.32 2.59
CA VAL A 89 12.51 3.39 2.25
C VAL A 89 12.67 4.61 3.15
N PHE A 90 12.90 4.43 4.45
CA PHE A 90 13.05 5.56 5.40
C PHE A 90 14.48 6.04 5.59
N GLY A 91 15.45 5.37 4.98
CA GLY A 91 16.86 5.69 5.02
C GLY A 91 17.63 4.73 5.94
N ASP A 92 18.65 4.10 5.37
CA ASP A 92 19.53 3.10 5.98
C ASP A 92 20.45 3.65 7.09
N ASP A 93 20.32 4.95 7.45
CA ASP A 93 21.09 5.56 8.54
C ASP A 93 20.48 5.30 9.93
N GLY A 94 19.35 4.59 10.00
CA GLY A 94 18.63 4.22 11.23
C GLY A 94 18.08 5.41 12.03
N SER A 95 18.23 6.64 11.52
CA SER A 95 17.83 7.87 12.22
C SER A 95 16.35 8.19 12.02
N TYR A 96 15.78 7.71 10.91
CA TYR A 96 14.41 7.94 10.45
C TYR A 96 14.00 9.41 10.56
N ARG A 97 14.96 10.34 10.40
CA ARG A 97 14.78 11.78 10.64
C ARG A 97 13.63 12.36 9.82
N TRP A 98 13.43 11.83 8.61
CA TRP A 98 12.34 12.23 7.74
C TRP A 98 10.97 12.10 8.41
N LEU A 99 10.71 11.03 9.19
CA LEU A 99 9.44 10.86 9.91
C LEU A 99 9.20 12.00 10.90
N GLY A 100 10.26 12.46 11.58
CA GLY A 100 10.16 13.60 12.48
C GLY A 100 9.82 14.91 11.79
N TYR A 101 10.31 15.13 10.57
CA TYR A 101 9.90 16.29 9.75
C TYR A 101 8.50 16.10 9.18
N PHE A 102 8.14 14.88 8.82
CA PHE A 102 6.85 14.54 8.24
C PHE A 102 5.70 14.79 9.23
N VAL A 103 5.79 14.31 10.48
CA VAL A 103 4.70 14.48 11.47
C VAL A 103 4.46 15.93 11.87
N LYS A 104 5.43 16.84 11.68
CA LYS A 104 5.23 18.28 11.90
C LYS A 104 4.19 18.88 10.97
N PHE A 105 3.97 18.27 9.79
CA PHE A 105 2.91 18.70 8.89
C PHE A 105 1.50 18.38 9.41
N ALA A 106 1.37 17.69 10.55
CA ALA A 106 0.10 17.56 11.26
C ALA A 106 -0.39 18.92 11.78
N GLU A 107 0.52 19.79 12.20
CA GLU A 107 0.22 21.12 12.74
C GLU A 107 0.13 22.17 11.63
N GLU A 108 1.07 22.13 10.68
CA GLU A 108 1.14 23.09 9.58
C GLU A 108 1.01 22.40 8.21
N PRO A 109 0.01 22.75 7.38
CA PRO A 109 -0.13 22.15 6.05
C PRO A 109 1.07 22.42 5.14
N PRO A 110 1.45 21.46 4.26
CA PRO A 110 2.51 21.69 3.29
C PRO A 110 2.10 22.77 2.28
N ARG A 111 2.98 23.76 2.07
CA ARG A 111 2.76 24.83 1.07
C ARG A 111 2.98 24.37 -0.37
N GLN A 112 3.67 23.25 -0.55
CA GLN A 112 4.05 22.70 -1.85
C GLN A 112 3.59 21.25 -1.96
N ARG A 113 3.43 20.78 -3.20
CA ARG A 113 3.17 19.36 -3.45
C ARG A 113 4.37 18.52 -3.00
N PRO A 114 4.14 17.34 -2.41
CA PRO A 114 5.19 16.37 -2.13
C PRO A 114 6.04 16.04 -3.37
N GLN A 115 7.34 15.96 -3.16
CA GLN A 115 8.32 15.61 -4.19
C GLN A 115 8.23 14.11 -4.53
N ALA A 116 8.60 13.72 -5.75
CA ALA A 116 8.54 12.33 -6.19
C ALA A 116 9.31 11.38 -5.26
N ARG A 117 10.49 11.81 -4.77
CA ARG A 117 11.35 11.00 -3.88
C ARG A 117 10.74 10.62 -2.53
N VAL A 118 9.64 11.26 -2.11
CA VAL A 118 8.96 10.90 -0.85
C VAL A 118 7.71 10.04 -1.08
N VAL A 119 7.31 9.79 -2.33
CA VAL A 119 6.07 9.08 -2.64
C VAL A 119 6.07 7.67 -2.08
N GLU A 120 7.18 6.95 -2.17
CA GLU A 120 7.28 5.58 -1.64
C GLU A 120 7.14 5.54 -0.12
N ARG A 121 7.77 6.50 0.60
CA ARG A 121 7.57 6.67 2.06
C ARG A 121 6.10 6.89 2.40
N LEU A 122 5.44 7.76 1.65
CA LEU A 122 4.01 8.04 1.86
C LEU A 122 3.14 6.83 1.56
N ARG A 123 3.48 6.06 0.52
CA ARG A 123 2.76 4.84 0.15
C ARG A 123 2.82 3.79 1.24
N VAL A 124 4.00 3.56 1.81
CA VAL A 124 4.20 2.62 2.92
C VAL A 124 3.32 3.02 4.12
N ILE A 125 3.33 4.29 4.50
CA ILE A 125 2.52 4.78 5.63
C ILE A 125 1.02 4.65 5.32
N ASP A 126 0.59 5.07 4.13
CA ASP A 126 -0.81 4.97 3.68
C ASP A 126 -1.30 3.51 3.67
N LEU A 127 -0.47 2.59 3.17
CA LEU A 127 -0.75 1.16 3.13
C LEU A 127 -0.92 0.58 4.54
N ALA A 128 0.00 0.90 5.47
CA ALA A 128 -0.12 0.44 6.85
C ALA A 128 -1.43 0.94 7.50
N PHE A 129 -1.83 2.19 7.25
CA PHE A 129 -3.14 2.67 7.72
C PHE A 129 -4.32 1.95 7.07
N LYS A 130 -4.24 1.60 5.78
CA LYS A 130 -5.31 0.82 5.12
C LYS A 130 -5.46 -0.57 5.70
N ILE A 131 -4.35 -1.21 6.10
CA ILE A 131 -4.35 -2.54 6.71
C ILE A 131 -4.83 -2.47 8.17
N ALA A 132 -4.19 -1.66 9.01
CA ALA A 132 -4.43 -1.66 10.45
C ALA A 132 -5.63 -0.81 10.88
N HIS A 133 -5.98 0.23 10.12
CA HIS A 133 -7.02 1.21 10.47
C HIS A 133 -7.89 1.64 9.27
N PRO A 134 -8.66 0.73 8.63
CA PRO A 134 -9.41 1.02 7.41
C PRO A 134 -10.31 2.27 7.51
N GLU A 135 -10.97 2.49 8.66
CA GLU A 135 -11.82 3.67 8.88
C GLU A 135 -11.02 4.98 8.87
N ARG A 136 -9.80 5.00 9.44
CA ARG A 136 -8.91 6.17 9.38
C ARG A 136 -8.39 6.38 7.96
N ALA A 137 -8.05 5.31 7.26
CA ALA A 137 -7.59 5.38 5.87
C ALA A 137 -8.61 6.03 4.93
N ARG A 138 -9.91 5.77 5.12
CA ARG A 138 -10.98 6.44 4.35
C ARG A 138 -10.99 7.95 4.56
N LEU A 139 -10.68 8.43 5.77
CA LEU A 139 -10.59 9.87 6.05
C LEU A 139 -9.34 10.51 5.45
N ILE A 140 -8.24 9.77 5.41
CA ILE A 140 -6.99 10.21 4.77
C ILE A 140 -7.17 10.39 3.26
N ALA A 141 -7.91 9.49 2.60
CA ALA A 141 -8.05 9.45 1.14
C ALA A 141 -9.12 10.40 0.55
N ARG A 142 -9.95 11.06 1.37
CA ARG A 142 -10.97 12.04 0.94
C ARG A 142 -10.41 13.24 0.19
#